data_AF-A0A7S2I0R6-F1
#
_entry.id   AF-A0A7S2I0R6-F1
#
_cell.length_a   1.000
_cell.length_b   1.000
_cell.length_c   1.000
_cell.angle_alpha   90.00
_cell.angle_beta   90.00
_cell.angle_gamma   90.00
#
_symmetry.space_group_name_H-M   'P 1'
#
loop_
_entity.id
_entity.type
_entity.pdbx_description
1 polymer ?
#
loop_
_entity_poly.entity_id
_entity_poly.type
_entity_poly.pdbx_seq_one_letter_code
_entity_poly.pdbx_strand_id
1 'polypeptide(L)'
;MRDDKPGMPGVSAWVPGQRWFDSLRGFVHLFHQAYRAESHDDIIFCAEFLAKAFPVKGDSLMHLGKTLRAASPMDDRRKAQQLVTHWASEAGIADPADPASDGSSARYMTCDGSSCVMWTLLHVTVTAVAVRGITGKPLLGDGSVVAKADEDAFPNIHLCMSFVRRFVSAFLTCKRCKENFLKDFDDCDFGRCHFSDFRSLALWIWRVHNAISMQVASRHHAQVDRRWPMYQDCPACWRQELVLGHAGRRLRPLSWSQEELDAPFHTDPVFWHLVRTYIGLSRIQVDQSDLSPQERSQVEDVIEHDRREEVRAAKAAPAQHRGFVEQPPPPARGAAPAERV
;
A
#
# COMPACT_ATOMS: atom_id res chain seq x y z
N MET A 1 1.00 -12.70 -10.78
CA MET A 1 2.24 -11.97 -10.53
C MET A 1 3.38 -12.94 -10.90
N ARG A 2 4.53 -12.47 -11.41
CA ARG A 2 5.68 -13.36 -11.71
C ARG A 2 6.31 -13.74 -10.37
N ASP A 3 5.70 -14.70 -9.68
CA ASP A 3 5.87 -14.79 -8.23
C ASP A 3 7.16 -15.44 -7.75
N ASP A 4 7.93 -16.15 -8.59
CA ASP A 4 9.09 -16.88 -8.06
C ASP A 4 10.38 -16.69 -8.86
N LYS A 5 11.23 -15.79 -8.33
CA LYS A 5 12.68 -15.91 -7.99
C LYS A 5 13.29 -14.50 -7.80
N PRO A 6 14.26 -14.24 -6.87
CA PRO A 6 14.69 -14.96 -5.66
C PRO A 6 14.53 -14.16 -4.33
N GLY A 7 14.28 -14.90 -3.27
CA GLY A 7 14.34 -14.56 -1.84
C GLY A 7 13.74 -15.75 -1.10
N MET A 8 14.46 -16.39 -0.17
CA MET A 8 13.98 -17.60 0.53
C MET A 8 12.62 -17.34 1.21
N PRO A 9 11.84 -18.38 1.56
CA PRO A 9 10.60 -18.21 2.31
C PRO A 9 10.78 -17.21 3.46
N GLY A 10 9.94 -16.18 3.51
CA GLY A 10 10.01 -15.11 4.52
C GLY A 10 10.89 -13.88 4.21
N VAL A 11 11.52 -13.79 3.04
CA VAL A 11 12.16 -12.54 2.57
C VAL A 11 11.28 -11.88 1.52
N SER A 12 10.87 -10.62 1.74
CA SER A 12 10.09 -9.90 0.75
C SER A 12 10.91 -9.74 -0.52
N ALA A 13 10.38 -10.19 -1.66
CA ALA A 13 11.06 -10.10 -2.96
C ALA A 13 11.38 -8.64 -3.36
N TRP A 14 10.75 -7.67 -2.71
CA TRP A 14 10.86 -6.25 -3.03
C TRP A 14 10.89 -5.39 -1.77
N VAL A 15 11.72 -4.34 -1.79
CA VAL A 15 11.77 -3.37 -0.69
C VAL A 15 10.63 -2.37 -0.81
N PRO A 16 10.15 -1.77 0.31
CA PRO A 16 9.00 -0.85 0.30
C PRO A 16 9.12 0.29 -0.71
N GLY A 17 10.31 0.90 -0.83
CA GLY A 17 10.55 2.00 -1.78
C GLY A 17 10.25 1.68 -3.24
N GLN A 18 10.42 0.42 -3.67
CA GLN A 18 10.09 0.00 -5.03
C GLN A 18 8.57 -0.05 -5.26
N ARG A 19 7.81 -0.45 -4.23
CA ARG A 19 6.35 -0.43 -4.26
C ARG A 19 5.81 0.99 -4.20
N TRP A 20 6.49 1.88 -3.48
CA TRP A 20 6.15 3.31 -3.44
C TRP A 20 6.32 3.97 -4.82
N PHE A 21 7.43 3.66 -5.50
CA PHE A 21 7.68 4.09 -6.87
C PHE A 21 6.56 3.61 -7.81
N ASP A 22 6.25 2.32 -7.80
CA ASP A 22 5.19 1.75 -8.64
C ASP A 22 3.81 2.37 -8.35
N SER A 23 3.52 2.64 -7.07
CA SER A 23 2.26 3.26 -6.66
C SER A 23 2.12 4.68 -7.22
N LEU A 24 3.15 5.52 -7.09
CA LEU A 24 3.09 6.91 -7.57
C LEU A 24 3.12 6.98 -9.10
N ARG A 25 3.90 6.12 -9.75
CA ARG A 25 3.83 5.97 -11.21
C ARG A 25 2.46 5.48 -11.66
N GLY A 26 1.90 4.51 -10.93
CA GLY A 26 0.55 4.01 -11.14
C GLY A 26 -0.51 5.09 -10.96
N PHE A 27 -0.34 6.00 -10.00
CA PHE A 27 -1.23 7.14 -9.80
C PHE A 27 -1.28 8.04 -11.04
N VAL A 28 -0.12 8.38 -11.62
CA VAL A 28 -0.05 9.14 -12.89
C VAL A 28 -0.78 8.40 -14.01
N HIS A 29 -0.51 7.09 -14.15
CA HIS A 29 -1.18 6.26 -15.16
C HIS A 29 -2.70 6.21 -14.98
N LEU A 30 -3.18 6.00 -13.76
CA LEU A 30 -4.60 5.96 -13.42
C LEU A 30 -5.24 7.31 -13.69
N PHE A 31 -4.56 8.42 -13.38
CA PHE A 31 -5.01 9.77 -13.72
C PHE A 31 -5.19 9.93 -15.23
N HIS A 32 -4.19 9.54 -16.03
CA HIS A 32 -4.28 9.61 -17.49
C HIS A 32 -5.49 8.87 -18.04
N GLN A 33 -5.84 7.73 -17.44
CA GLN A 33 -6.94 6.87 -17.89
C GLN A 33 -8.31 7.38 -17.42
N ALA A 34 -8.40 7.77 -16.15
CA ALA A 34 -9.65 7.89 -15.43
C ALA A 34 -10.12 9.33 -15.23
N TYR A 35 -9.27 10.35 -15.46
CA TYR A 35 -9.69 11.74 -15.28
C TYR A 35 -10.95 12.06 -16.09
N ARG A 36 -11.95 12.62 -15.42
CA ARG A 36 -13.17 13.20 -15.98
C ARG A 36 -13.52 14.45 -15.17
N ALA A 37 -14.20 15.42 -15.80
CA ALA A 37 -14.57 16.67 -15.14
C ALA A 37 -15.46 16.41 -13.90
N GLU A 38 -16.37 15.45 -13.97
CA GLU A 38 -17.25 15.06 -12.87
C GLU A 38 -16.51 14.43 -11.67
N SER A 39 -15.29 13.91 -11.88
CA SER A 39 -14.46 13.31 -10.83
C SER A 39 -13.41 14.28 -10.29
N HIS A 40 -13.41 15.55 -10.73
CA HIS A 40 -12.32 16.48 -10.45
C HIS A 40 -12.09 16.72 -8.95
N ASP A 41 -13.17 16.92 -8.19
CA ASP A 41 -13.09 17.14 -6.74
C ASP A 41 -12.57 15.91 -5.98
N ASP A 42 -12.98 14.71 -6.41
CA ASP A 42 -12.48 13.47 -5.83
C ASP A 42 -10.99 13.27 -6.12
N ILE A 43 -10.53 13.67 -7.30
CA ILE A 43 -9.12 13.61 -7.68
C ILE A 43 -8.28 14.62 -6.87
N ILE A 44 -8.78 15.85 -6.67
CA ILE A 44 -8.14 16.84 -5.77
C ILE A 44 -8.04 16.26 -4.36
N PHE A 45 -9.15 15.73 -3.84
CA PHE A 45 -9.20 15.11 -2.52
C PHE A 45 -8.18 13.98 -2.40
N CYS A 46 -8.09 13.10 -3.39
CA CYS A 46 -7.12 12.00 -3.39
C CYS A 46 -5.67 12.50 -3.42
N ALA A 47 -5.34 13.53 -4.22
CA ALA A 47 -3.99 14.09 -4.26
C ALA A 47 -3.60 14.73 -2.90
N GLU A 48 -4.50 15.51 -2.30
CA GLU A 48 -4.29 16.14 -0.99
C GLU A 48 -4.23 15.10 0.15
N PHE A 49 -5.02 14.04 0.08
CA PHE A 49 -4.96 12.95 1.04
C PHE A 49 -3.65 12.18 0.92
N LEU A 50 -3.24 11.82 -0.30
CA LEU A 50 -1.95 11.18 -0.55
C LEU A 50 -0.79 12.05 -0.07
N ALA A 51 -0.87 13.37 -0.21
CA ALA A 51 0.16 14.27 0.33
C ALA A 51 0.36 14.13 1.84
N LYS A 52 -0.72 13.83 2.59
CA LYS A 52 -0.70 13.61 4.04
C LYS A 52 -0.40 12.17 4.43
N ALA A 53 -0.81 11.20 3.63
CA ALA A 53 -0.74 9.79 4.00
C ALA A 53 0.41 9.02 3.36
N PHE A 54 0.80 9.36 2.14
CA PHE A 54 1.80 8.60 1.39
C PHE A 54 3.21 8.83 1.99
N PRO A 55 4.06 7.79 2.10
CA PRO A 55 5.35 7.93 2.80
C PRO A 55 6.36 8.88 2.17
N VAL A 56 6.18 9.29 0.91
CA VAL A 56 7.12 10.13 0.16
C VAL A 56 6.38 11.14 -0.72
N LYS A 57 7.10 12.18 -1.16
CA LYS A 57 6.60 13.19 -2.13
C LYS A 57 5.38 13.99 -1.67
N GLY A 58 5.19 14.15 -0.36
CA GLY A 58 4.06 14.88 0.23
C GLY A 58 3.93 16.31 -0.30
N ASP A 59 5.00 17.09 -0.27
CA ASP A 59 4.99 18.48 -0.76
C ASP A 59 4.60 18.56 -2.25
N SER A 60 5.10 17.62 -3.07
CA SER A 60 4.78 17.55 -4.50
C SER A 60 3.33 17.14 -4.75
N LEU A 61 2.79 16.16 -4.02
CA LEU A 61 1.37 15.76 -4.11
C LEU A 61 0.44 16.88 -3.65
N MET A 62 0.82 17.62 -2.60
CA MET A 62 0.07 18.79 -2.14
C MET A 62 0.06 19.89 -3.19
N HIS A 63 1.19 20.10 -3.88
CA HIS A 63 1.26 21.02 -5.00
C HIS A 63 0.30 20.60 -6.14
N LEU A 64 0.26 19.32 -6.51
CA LEU A 64 -0.70 18.82 -7.50
C LEU A 64 -2.15 19.13 -7.11
N GLY A 65 -2.53 18.85 -5.86
CA GLY A 65 -3.88 19.14 -5.36
C GLY A 65 -4.25 20.62 -5.49
N LYS A 66 -3.33 21.52 -5.10
CA LYS A 66 -3.50 22.98 -5.24
C LYS A 66 -3.62 23.41 -6.70
N THR A 67 -2.77 22.87 -7.58
CA THR A 67 -2.77 23.20 -9.01
C THR A 67 -4.06 22.74 -9.69
N LEU A 68 -4.55 21.53 -9.38
CA LEU A 68 -5.83 21.05 -9.89
C LEU A 68 -6.99 21.92 -9.42
N ARG A 69 -7.01 22.28 -8.13
CA ARG A 69 -8.04 23.18 -7.56
C ARG A 69 -8.07 24.54 -8.26
N ALA A 70 -6.91 25.09 -8.63
CA ALA A 70 -6.83 26.34 -9.38
C ALA A 70 -7.27 26.21 -10.84
N ALA A 71 -7.06 25.04 -11.47
CA ALA A 71 -7.38 24.81 -12.87
C ALA A 71 -8.89 24.67 -13.17
N SER A 72 -9.73 24.48 -12.14
CA SER A 72 -11.15 24.10 -12.27
C SER A 72 -11.35 22.76 -13.01
N PRO A 73 -12.57 22.18 -13.00
CA PRO A 73 -12.86 20.99 -13.80
C PRO A 73 -12.55 21.22 -15.29
N MET A 74 -11.82 20.28 -15.90
CA MET A 74 -11.39 20.38 -17.29
C MET A 74 -12.20 19.41 -18.16
N ASP A 75 -12.96 19.91 -19.13
CA ASP A 75 -13.65 19.06 -20.12
C ASP A 75 -12.67 18.38 -21.08
N ASP A 76 -11.55 19.05 -21.39
CA ASP A 76 -10.50 18.51 -22.24
C ASP A 76 -9.54 17.63 -21.43
N ARG A 77 -9.72 16.31 -21.54
CA ARG A 77 -8.86 15.30 -20.92
C ARG A 77 -7.38 15.47 -21.28
N ARG A 78 -7.03 16.01 -22.46
CA ARG A 78 -5.63 16.22 -22.86
C ARG A 78 -4.96 17.28 -22.01
N LYS A 79 -5.66 18.36 -21.64
CA LYS A 79 -5.12 19.39 -20.73
C LYS A 79 -4.84 18.80 -19.35
N ALA A 80 -5.75 17.98 -18.84
CA ALA A 80 -5.55 17.29 -17.56
C ALA A 80 -4.36 16.32 -17.60
N GLN A 81 -4.18 15.60 -18.72
CA GLN A 81 -3.02 14.73 -18.95
C GLN A 81 -1.71 15.54 -18.99
N GLN A 82 -1.67 16.63 -19.75
CA GLN A 82 -0.48 17.50 -19.81
C GLN A 82 -0.10 18.06 -18.44
N LEU A 83 -1.09 18.48 -17.65
CA LEU A 83 -0.88 18.98 -16.29
C LEU A 83 -0.23 17.91 -15.39
N VAL A 84 -0.78 16.70 -15.37
CA VAL A 84 -0.23 15.63 -14.51
C VAL A 84 1.10 15.09 -15.02
N THR A 85 1.33 15.04 -16.35
CA THR A 85 2.65 14.71 -16.93
C THR A 85 3.70 15.75 -16.51
N HIS A 86 3.37 17.04 -16.60
CA HIS A 86 4.27 18.11 -16.18
C HIS A 86 4.60 18.00 -14.68
N TRP A 87 3.59 17.84 -13.83
CA TRP A 87 3.78 17.60 -12.41
C TRP A 87 4.64 16.37 -12.12
N ALA A 88 4.37 15.24 -12.78
CA ALA A 88 5.10 14.00 -12.59
C ALA A 88 6.59 14.18 -12.93
N SER A 89 6.88 14.88 -14.02
CA SER A 89 8.25 15.24 -14.42
C SER A 89 8.97 16.05 -13.34
N GLU A 90 8.34 17.11 -12.82
CA GLU A 90 8.89 17.94 -11.74
C GLU A 90 9.09 17.15 -10.44
N ALA A 91 8.19 16.20 -10.16
CA ALA A 91 8.27 15.32 -9.00
C ALA A 91 9.36 14.25 -9.12
N GLY A 92 9.98 14.09 -10.31
CA GLY A 92 10.89 13.00 -10.63
C GLY A 92 10.18 11.64 -10.72
N ILE A 93 8.90 11.62 -11.08
CA ILE A 93 8.11 10.43 -11.37
C ILE A 93 8.09 10.24 -12.88
N ALA A 94 8.75 9.19 -13.38
CA ALA A 94 8.81 8.93 -14.82
C ALA A 94 7.41 8.70 -15.41
N ASP A 95 7.07 9.45 -16.46
CA ASP A 95 5.79 9.30 -17.14
C ASP A 95 5.74 7.92 -17.85
N PRO A 96 4.77 7.04 -17.52
CA PRO A 96 4.58 5.79 -18.24
C PRO A 96 4.17 5.96 -19.71
N ALA A 97 3.69 7.15 -20.12
CA ALA A 97 3.28 7.46 -21.48
C ALA A 97 4.38 8.10 -22.34
N ASP A 98 5.58 8.34 -21.80
CA ASP A 98 6.66 8.96 -22.56
C ASP A 98 7.10 8.06 -23.74
N PRO A 99 6.87 8.47 -25.00
CA PRO A 99 7.25 7.69 -26.17
C PRO A 99 8.78 7.59 -26.36
N ALA A 100 9.56 8.46 -25.70
CA ALA A 100 11.01 8.36 -25.67
C ALA A 100 11.52 7.30 -24.68
N SER A 101 10.64 6.79 -23.80
CA SER A 101 10.94 5.62 -22.99
C SER A 101 11.06 4.40 -23.92
N ASP A 102 12.22 3.75 -23.89
CA ASP A 102 12.63 2.61 -24.72
C ASP A 102 11.77 1.33 -24.54
N GLY A 103 10.53 1.43 -24.07
CA GLY A 103 9.64 0.33 -23.70
C GLY A 103 10.10 -0.46 -22.46
N SER A 104 11.40 -0.44 -22.14
CA SER A 104 12.00 -1.09 -20.98
C SER A 104 11.86 -0.24 -19.71
N SER A 105 12.06 1.07 -19.84
CA SER A 105 11.86 2.09 -18.80
C SER A 105 10.37 2.39 -18.50
N ALA A 106 9.45 1.90 -19.34
CA ALA A 106 8.00 1.98 -19.12
C ALA A 106 7.46 0.99 -18.08
N ARG A 107 8.28 0.04 -17.62
CA ARG A 107 7.83 -1.07 -16.77
C ARG A 107 7.79 -0.68 -15.29
N TYR A 108 6.73 -1.08 -14.61
CA TYR A 108 6.68 -1.14 -13.14
C TYR A 108 7.73 -2.15 -12.63
N MET A 109 8.25 -1.92 -11.43
CA MET A 109 9.28 -2.78 -10.82
C MET A 109 8.69 -4.06 -10.25
N THR A 110 7.61 -3.93 -9.50
CA THR A 110 6.96 -4.97 -8.70
C THR A 110 5.62 -5.38 -9.28
N CYS A 111 4.98 -4.49 -10.05
CA CYS A 111 3.65 -4.70 -10.57
C CYS A 111 3.60 -5.15 -12.04
N ASP A 112 2.52 -5.87 -12.38
CA ASP A 112 2.19 -6.23 -13.76
C ASP A 112 0.80 -5.68 -14.11
N GLY A 113 0.77 -4.43 -14.59
CA GLY A 113 -0.44 -3.74 -15.03
C GLY A 113 -1.09 -2.79 -14.01
N SER A 114 -2.13 -2.08 -14.47
CA SER A 114 -2.78 -0.98 -13.75
C SER A 114 -3.53 -1.43 -12.48
N SER A 115 -4.09 -2.63 -12.49
CA SER A 115 -4.79 -3.17 -11.31
C SER A 115 -3.82 -3.41 -10.14
N CYS A 116 -2.60 -3.89 -10.40
CA CYS A 116 -1.60 -4.12 -9.36
C CYS A 116 -1.16 -2.80 -8.70
N VAL A 117 -0.88 -1.76 -9.49
CA VAL A 117 -0.41 -0.48 -8.94
C VAL A 117 -1.52 0.26 -8.18
N MET A 118 -2.78 0.10 -8.60
CA MET A 118 -3.93 0.61 -7.85
C MET A 118 -4.03 -0.03 -6.46
N TRP A 119 -3.96 -1.36 -6.39
CA TRP A 119 -3.97 -2.08 -5.12
C TRP A 119 -2.76 -1.76 -4.26
N THR A 120 -1.57 -1.67 -4.86
CA THR A 120 -0.34 -1.31 -4.15
C THR A 120 -0.46 0.09 -3.54
N LEU A 121 -0.98 1.06 -4.29
CA LEU A 121 -1.20 2.43 -3.77
C LEU A 121 -2.16 2.44 -2.60
N LEU A 122 -3.30 1.73 -2.70
CA LEU A 122 -4.26 1.61 -1.60
C LEU A 122 -3.60 0.98 -0.37
N HIS A 123 -2.91 -0.15 -0.53
CA HIS A 123 -2.24 -0.84 0.58
C HIS A 123 -1.16 0.00 1.24
N VAL A 124 -0.28 0.65 0.46
CA VAL A 124 0.75 1.56 0.99
C VAL A 124 0.11 2.69 1.78
N THR A 125 -0.89 3.36 1.21
CA THR A 125 -1.51 4.53 1.82
C THR A 125 -2.25 4.17 3.11
N VAL A 126 -3.08 3.13 3.07
CA VAL A 126 -3.90 2.68 4.21
C VAL A 126 -3.02 2.13 5.33
N THR A 127 -1.98 1.35 4.98
CA THR A 127 -1.02 0.82 5.98
C THR A 127 -0.20 1.94 6.61
N ALA A 128 0.18 2.98 5.86
CA ALA A 128 0.88 4.13 6.40
C ALA A 128 0.02 4.92 7.41
N VAL A 129 -1.27 5.10 7.10
CA VAL A 129 -2.23 5.69 8.06
C VAL A 129 -2.36 4.81 9.31
N ALA A 130 -2.50 3.50 9.12
CA ALA A 130 -2.62 2.56 10.22
C ALA A 130 -1.41 2.63 11.17
N VAL A 131 -0.19 2.59 10.63
CA VAL A 131 1.04 2.63 11.43
C VAL A 131 1.14 3.93 12.21
N ARG A 132 0.98 5.09 11.56
CA ARG A 132 1.04 6.39 12.24
C ARG A 132 -0.02 6.54 13.32
N GLY A 133 -1.23 6.03 13.06
CA GLY A 133 -2.32 6.06 14.03
C GLY A 133 -2.10 5.16 15.24
N ILE A 134 -1.37 4.04 15.08
CA ILE A 134 -0.99 3.16 16.20
C ILE A 134 0.15 3.76 17.02
N THR A 135 1.18 4.30 16.35
CA THR A 135 2.39 4.79 17.03
C THR A 135 2.26 6.22 17.53
N GLY A 136 1.32 7.00 17.01
CA GLY A 136 1.23 8.45 17.21
C GLY A 136 2.41 9.21 16.57
N LYS A 137 3.26 8.54 15.78
CA LYS A 137 4.54 9.09 15.31
C LYS A 137 4.65 9.07 13.79
N PRO A 138 5.38 10.02 13.17
CA PRO A 138 5.71 9.94 11.76
C PRO A 138 6.62 8.74 11.47
N LEU A 139 6.65 8.32 10.20
CA LEU A 139 7.59 7.29 9.76
C LEU A 139 9.04 7.84 9.76
N LEU A 140 10.02 6.96 9.81
CA LEU A 140 11.42 7.33 9.62
C LEU A 140 11.66 7.67 8.14
N GLY A 141 12.08 8.91 7.87
CA GLY A 141 12.21 9.43 6.51
C GLY A 141 10.87 9.77 5.86
N ASP A 142 9.85 10.07 6.69
CA ASP A 142 8.51 10.41 6.23
C ASP A 142 8.52 11.70 5.40
N GLY A 143 8.26 11.55 4.10
CA GLY A 143 8.15 12.66 3.16
C GLY A 143 6.73 13.20 3.03
N SER A 144 5.78 12.79 3.88
CA SER A 144 4.43 13.38 3.90
C SER A 144 4.43 14.80 4.44
N VAL A 145 3.40 15.59 4.11
CA VAL A 145 3.29 16.98 4.61
C VAL A 145 3.01 17.05 6.11
N VAL A 146 2.46 15.98 6.68
CA VAL A 146 2.11 15.90 8.11
C VAL A 146 3.29 15.51 8.99
N ALA A 147 4.38 14.97 8.41
CA ALA A 147 5.60 14.66 9.15
C ALA A 147 6.27 15.89 9.80
N LYS A 148 5.92 17.09 9.33
CA LYS A 148 6.39 18.38 9.85
C LYS A 148 5.36 19.07 10.75
N ALA A 149 4.18 18.49 10.90
CA ALA A 149 3.06 19.06 11.64
C ALA A 149 2.87 18.34 12.98
N ASP A 150 1.99 18.88 13.82
CA ASP A 150 1.60 18.26 15.09
C ASP A 150 0.88 16.91 14.88
N GLU A 151 0.87 16.05 15.89
CA GLU A 151 0.29 14.69 15.83
C GLU A 151 -1.18 14.68 15.38
N ASP A 152 -1.94 15.73 15.73
CA ASP A 152 -3.34 15.92 15.32
C ASP A 152 -3.53 16.11 13.80
N ALA A 153 -2.44 16.28 13.05
CA ALA A 153 -2.48 16.43 11.60
C ALA A 153 -2.59 15.08 10.86
N PHE A 154 -2.36 13.94 11.52
CA PHE A 154 -2.43 12.64 10.86
C PHE A 154 -3.86 12.32 10.41
N PRO A 155 -4.03 11.74 9.20
CA PRO A 155 -5.35 11.31 8.75
C PRO A 155 -5.97 10.28 9.72
N ASN A 156 -7.18 10.57 10.20
CA ASN A 156 -7.94 9.61 11.00
C ASN A 156 -8.61 8.52 10.13
N ILE A 157 -9.19 7.50 10.79
CA ILE A 157 -9.85 6.36 10.13
C ILE A 157 -10.95 6.83 9.16
N HIS A 158 -11.83 7.75 9.56
CA HIS A 158 -12.93 8.24 8.72
C HIS A 158 -12.44 8.92 7.44
N LEU A 159 -11.38 9.73 7.55
CA LEU A 159 -10.79 10.40 6.40
C LEU A 159 -10.13 9.38 5.46
N CYS A 160 -9.46 8.36 6.01
CA CYS A 160 -8.88 7.28 5.21
C CYS A 160 -9.93 6.45 4.48
N MET A 161 -11.04 6.12 5.13
CA MET A 161 -12.16 5.42 4.49
C MET A 161 -12.81 6.26 3.38
N SER A 162 -12.93 7.58 3.60
CA SER A 162 -13.39 8.51 2.57
C SER A 162 -12.44 8.52 1.36
N PHE A 163 -11.13 8.47 1.60
CA PHE A 163 -10.13 8.33 0.55
C PHE A 163 -10.30 7.05 -0.24
N VAL A 164 -10.42 5.88 0.41
CA VAL A 164 -10.56 4.61 -0.32
C VAL A 164 -11.80 4.64 -1.22
N ARG A 165 -12.94 5.11 -0.72
CA ARG A 165 -14.18 5.20 -1.51
C ARG A 165 -14.05 6.14 -2.71
N ARG A 166 -13.55 7.36 -2.49
CA ARG A 166 -13.36 8.37 -3.55
C ARG A 166 -12.30 7.96 -4.56
N PHE A 167 -11.22 7.34 -4.11
CA PHE A 167 -10.14 6.84 -4.97
C PHE A 167 -10.66 5.76 -5.92
N VAL A 168 -11.42 4.77 -5.41
CA VAL A 168 -12.02 3.75 -6.28
C VAL A 168 -13.07 4.36 -7.22
N SER A 169 -13.89 5.28 -6.72
CA SER A 169 -14.87 6.01 -7.55
C SER A 169 -14.20 6.76 -8.71
N ALA A 170 -13.11 7.47 -8.45
CA ALA A 170 -12.40 8.26 -9.45
C ALA A 170 -11.56 7.41 -10.41
N PHE A 171 -10.80 6.43 -9.90
CA PHE A 171 -9.71 5.80 -10.67
C PHE A 171 -9.98 4.38 -11.17
N LEU A 172 -10.93 3.62 -10.60
CA LEU A 172 -11.20 2.26 -11.07
C LEU A 172 -11.99 2.30 -12.39
N THR A 173 -11.35 1.98 -13.52
CA THR A 173 -11.96 2.11 -14.85
C THR A 173 -12.94 0.98 -15.20
N CYS A 174 -12.80 -0.19 -14.60
CA CYS A 174 -13.74 -1.30 -14.77
C CYS A 174 -15.07 -0.96 -14.08
N LYS A 175 -16.10 -0.58 -14.86
CA LYS A 175 -17.42 -0.19 -14.35
C LYS A 175 -18.02 -1.20 -13.36
N ARG A 176 -18.10 -2.47 -13.75
CA ARG A 176 -18.64 -3.54 -12.89
C ARG A 176 -17.80 -3.76 -11.64
N CYS A 177 -16.47 -3.66 -11.75
CA CYS A 177 -15.58 -3.82 -10.60
C CYS A 177 -15.78 -2.67 -9.60
N LYS A 178 -15.94 -1.43 -10.10
CA LYS A 178 -16.26 -0.24 -9.31
C LYS A 178 -17.61 -0.37 -8.62
N GLU A 179 -18.65 -0.74 -9.36
CA GLU A 179 -20.00 -0.94 -8.82
C GLU A 179 -19.99 -1.98 -7.70
N ASN A 180 -19.35 -3.13 -7.91
CA ASN A 180 -19.21 -4.15 -6.88
C ASN A 180 -18.44 -3.63 -5.66
N PHE A 181 -17.26 -3.03 -5.85
CA PHE A 181 -16.47 -2.51 -4.73
C PHE A 181 -17.23 -1.46 -3.91
N LEU A 182 -17.88 -0.51 -4.59
CA LEU A 182 -18.62 0.56 -3.91
C LEU A 182 -19.86 0.01 -3.21
N LYS A 183 -20.52 -1.02 -3.77
CA LYS A 183 -21.60 -1.72 -3.10
C LYS A 183 -21.11 -2.42 -1.83
N ASP A 184 -20.07 -3.25 -1.92
CA ASP A 184 -19.49 -3.96 -0.77
C ASP A 184 -19.01 -2.95 0.29
N PHE A 185 -18.45 -1.81 -0.14
CA PHE A 185 -18.12 -0.70 0.74
C PHE A 185 -19.36 -0.15 1.44
N ASP A 186 -20.38 0.27 0.70
CA ASP A 186 -21.56 0.92 1.28
C ASP A 186 -22.36 -0.05 2.19
N ASP A 187 -22.37 -1.35 1.88
CA ASP A 187 -23.03 -2.42 2.65
C ASP A 187 -22.26 -2.88 3.91
N CYS A 188 -21.12 -2.23 4.21
CA CYS A 188 -20.27 -2.57 5.35
C CYS A 188 -19.59 -3.96 5.28
N ASP A 189 -19.41 -4.53 4.08
CA ASP A 189 -18.82 -5.85 3.92
C ASP A 189 -17.39 -5.91 4.48
N PHE A 190 -16.99 -7.13 4.84
CA PHE A 190 -15.67 -7.46 5.38
C PHE A 190 -15.32 -6.72 6.69
N GLY A 191 -16.36 -6.35 7.46
CA GLY A 191 -16.21 -5.75 8.78
C GLY A 191 -16.03 -4.23 8.80
N ARG A 192 -16.25 -3.55 7.66
CA ARG A 192 -15.94 -2.11 7.51
C ARG A 192 -16.51 -1.22 8.62
N CYS A 193 -17.75 -1.48 9.02
CA CYS A 193 -18.48 -0.64 9.97
C CYS A 193 -18.26 -1.02 11.43
N HIS A 194 -17.49 -2.09 11.70
CA HIS A 194 -17.34 -2.65 13.05
C HIS A 194 -15.98 -2.41 13.67
N PHE A 195 -15.01 -1.85 12.93
CA PHE A 195 -13.70 -1.55 13.50
C PHE A 195 -13.56 -0.09 13.93
N SER A 196 -12.92 0.10 15.08
CA SER A 196 -12.64 1.39 15.69
C SER A 196 -11.14 1.68 15.82
N ASP A 197 -10.28 0.77 15.34
CA ASP A 197 -8.83 0.84 15.49
C ASP A 197 -8.11 0.88 14.14
N PHE A 198 -6.91 1.44 14.16
CA PHE A 198 -6.07 1.62 12.99
C PHE A 198 -5.52 0.31 12.40
N ARG A 199 -5.33 -0.75 13.21
CA ARG A 199 -4.86 -2.06 12.70
C ARG A 199 -5.93 -2.69 11.81
N SER A 200 -7.18 -2.64 12.25
CA SER A 200 -8.31 -3.15 11.49
C SER A 200 -8.53 -2.46 10.15
N LEU A 201 -8.14 -1.18 10.01
CA LEU A 201 -8.18 -0.45 8.76
C LEU A 201 -7.30 -1.09 7.66
N ALA A 202 -6.06 -1.46 8.00
CA ALA A 202 -5.15 -2.16 7.08
C ALA A 202 -5.62 -3.60 6.79
N LEU A 203 -6.14 -4.29 7.81
CA LEU A 203 -6.69 -5.64 7.64
C LEU A 203 -7.97 -5.64 6.78
N TRP A 204 -8.80 -4.60 6.86
CA TRP A 204 -10.01 -4.50 6.04
C TRP A 204 -9.68 -4.44 4.55
N ILE A 205 -8.76 -3.56 4.13
CA ILE A 205 -8.38 -3.49 2.70
C ILE A 205 -7.70 -4.80 2.23
N TRP A 206 -7.00 -5.50 3.12
CA TRP A 206 -6.45 -6.84 2.87
C TRP A 206 -7.55 -7.89 2.67
N ARG A 207 -8.59 -7.92 3.51
CA ARG A 207 -9.76 -8.80 3.34
C ARG A 207 -10.46 -8.56 2.02
N VAL A 208 -10.75 -7.30 1.69
CA VAL A 208 -11.39 -6.94 0.42
C VAL A 208 -10.56 -7.44 -0.77
N HIS A 209 -9.24 -7.21 -0.74
CA HIS A 209 -8.36 -7.66 -1.81
C HIS A 209 -8.35 -9.20 -1.93
N ASN A 210 -8.31 -9.92 -0.80
CA ASN A 210 -8.37 -11.38 -0.80
C ASN A 210 -9.72 -11.92 -1.29
N ALA A 211 -10.84 -11.29 -0.93
CA ALA A 211 -12.17 -11.66 -1.43
C ALA A 211 -12.23 -11.54 -2.96
N ILE A 212 -11.69 -10.46 -3.53
CA ILE A 212 -11.60 -10.25 -4.97
C ILE A 212 -10.68 -11.28 -5.62
N SER A 213 -9.50 -11.53 -5.05
CA SER A 213 -8.57 -12.56 -5.52
C SER A 213 -9.23 -13.94 -5.57
N MET A 214 -10.01 -14.29 -4.56
CA MET A 214 -10.76 -15.54 -4.52
C MET A 214 -11.90 -15.59 -5.52
N GLN A 215 -12.60 -14.48 -5.74
CA GLN A 215 -13.63 -14.39 -6.78
C GLN A 215 -13.03 -14.58 -8.18
N VAL A 216 -11.89 -13.94 -8.47
CA VAL A 216 -11.17 -14.09 -9.74
C VAL A 216 -10.65 -15.53 -9.88
N ALA A 217 -10.03 -16.09 -8.85
CA ALA A 217 -9.55 -17.48 -8.84
C ALA A 217 -10.67 -18.48 -9.14
N SER A 218 -11.85 -18.30 -8.52
CA SER A 218 -13.04 -19.12 -8.75
C SER A 218 -13.52 -19.05 -10.21
N ARG A 219 -13.62 -17.84 -10.79
CA ARG A 219 -14.01 -17.64 -12.20
C ARG A 219 -13.05 -18.27 -13.19
N HIS A 220 -11.76 -18.33 -12.86
CA HIS A 220 -10.72 -18.92 -13.69
C HIS A 220 -10.42 -20.39 -13.35
N HIS A 221 -11.25 -21.03 -12.51
CA HIS A 221 -11.07 -22.42 -12.08
C HIS A 221 -9.66 -22.72 -11.54
N ALA A 222 -9.06 -21.76 -10.84
CA ALA A 222 -7.76 -21.94 -10.21
C ALA A 222 -7.85 -23.07 -9.18
N GLN A 223 -6.89 -24.00 -9.24
CA GLN A 223 -6.82 -25.16 -8.33
C GLN A 223 -6.13 -24.84 -7.00
N VAL A 224 -5.54 -23.66 -6.90
CA VAL A 224 -4.75 -23.22 -5.75
C VAL A 224 -5.42 -22.03 -5.08
N ASP A 225 -5.32 -21.99 -3.76
CA ASP A 225 -5.69 -20.81 -2.97
C ASP A 225 -4.84 -19.62 -3.43
N ARG A 226 -5.50 -18.47 -3.63
CA ARG A 226 -4.88 -17.23 -4.10
C ARG A 226 -4.92 -16.14 -3.04
N ARG A 227 -5.29 -16.46 -1.80
CA ARG A 227 -5.20 -15.53 -0.68
C ARG A 227 -3.74 -15.20 -0.41
N TRP A 228 -3.46 -13.92 -0.27
CA TRP A 228 -2.15 -13.38 0.06
C TRP A 228 -2.13 -12.96 1.55
N PRO A 229 -1.00 -13.08 2.29
CA PRO A 229 0.28 -13.59 1.82
C PRO A 229 0.28 -15.09 1.56
N MET A 230 1.10 -15.53 0.60
CA MET A 230 1.31 -16.96 0.39
C MET A 230 2.01 -17.55 1.62
N TYR A 231 1.82 -18.85 1.89
CA TYR A 231 2.51 -19.50 3.01
C TYR A 231 4.04 -19.33 2.94
N GLN A 232 4.60 -19.31 1.73
CA GLN A 232 6.03 -19.11 1.51
C GLN A 232 6.49 -17.70 1.89
N ASP A 233 5.63 -16.68 1.73
CA ASP A 233 5.97 -15.29 2.07
C ASP A 233 5.88 -15.03 3.57
N CYS A 234 4.92 -15.68 4.24
CA CYS A 234 4.69 -15.51 5.66
C CYS A 234 4.13 -16.80 6.31
N PRO A 235 4.99 -17.76 6.69
CA PRO A 235 4.52 -18.97 7.37
C PRO A 235 3.78 -18.67 8.67
N ALA A 236 4.24 -17.67 9.43
CA ALA A 236 3.63 -17.24 10.69
C ALA A 236 2.22 -16.62 10.50
N CYS A 237 1.89 -16.18 9.29
CA CYS A 237 0.56 -15.66 8.97
C CYS A 237 -0.48 -16.77 8.87
N TRP A 238 -0.09 -18.02 8.63
CA TRP A 238 -1.02 -19.13 8.40
C TRP A 238 -1.16 -20.00 9.65
N ARG A 239 -2.38 -20.48 9.86
CA ARG A 239 -2.66 -21.53 10.84
C ARG A 239 -2.14 -22.87 10.33
N GLN A 240 -1.23 -23.49 11.07
CA GLN A 240 -0.49 -24.67 10.62
C GLN A 240 -1.41 -25.88 10.34
N GLU A 241 -2.49 -26.02 11.11
CA GLU A 241 -3.47 -27.09 10.98
C GLU A 241 -4.16 -27.12 9.61
N LEU A 242 -4.23 -25.99 8.91
CA LEU A 242 -4.86 -25.89 7.58
C LEU A 242 -3.86 -26.16 6.45
N VAL A 243 -2.59 -25.81 6.64
CA VAL A 243 -1.54 -25.99 5.62
C VAL A 243 -1.14 -27.46 5.50
N LEU A 244 -1.13 -28.20 6.61
CA LEU A 244 -0.71 -29.61 6.66
C LEU A 244 -1.79 -30.61 6.21
N GLY A 245 -2.89 -30.14 5.61
CA GLY A 245 -3.83 -31.00 4.86
C GLY A 245 -4.92 -31.69 5.70
N HIS A 246 -5.13 -31.28 6.95
CA HIS A 246 -6.19 -31.87 7.78
C HIS A 246 -7.61 -31.37 7.45
N ALA A 247 -7.75 -30.33 6.61
CA ALA A 247 -9.05 -29.81 6.19
C ALA A 247 -9.09 -29.50 4.69
N GLY A 248 -9.45 -30.50 3.87
CA GLY A 248 -9.74 -30.31 2.45
C GLY A 248 -11.03 -29.52 2.21
N ARG A 249 -11.05 -28.21 2.53
CA ARG A 249 -12.22 -27.36 2.26
C ARG A 249 -12.21 -26.97 0.79
N ARG A 250 -13.13 -27.53 0.00
CA ARG A 250 -13.33 -27.07 -1.39
C ARG A 250 -13.76 -25.61 -1.37
N LEU A 251 -13.18 -24.80 -2.27
CA LEU A 251 -13.57 -23.41 -2.48
C LEU A 251 -15.02 -23.34 -2.99
N ARG A 252 -15.97 -23.07 -2.10
CA ARG A 252 -17.36 -22.70 -2.42
C ARG A 252 -17.86 -21.81 -1.29
N PRO A 253 -17.90 -20.47 -1.47
CA PRO A 253 -19.06 -19.79 -2.08
C PRO A 253 -18.68 -18.65 -3.08
N LEU A 254 -19.69 -18.01 -3.70
CA LEU A 254 -19.55 -16.81 -4.55
C LEU A 254 -19.32 -15.51 -3.75
N SER A 255 -19.64 -15.54 -2.46
CA SER A 255 -19.50 -14.46 -1.47
C SER A 255 -18.63 -14.97 -0.31
N TRP A 256 -17.73 -14.13 0.20
CA TRP A 256 -16.84 -14.49 1.30
C TRP A 256 -17.16 -13.61 2.51
N SER A 257 -17.40 -14.22 3.67
CA SER A 257 -17.53 -13.51 4.94
C SER A 257 -16.16 -13.09 5.50
N GLN A 258 -16.14 -12.15 6.45
CA GLN A 258 -14.93 -11.79 7.18
C GLN A 258 -14.30 -13.02 7.84
N GLU A 259 -15.11 -13.83 8.52
CA GLU A 259 -14.67 -15.01 9.25
C GLU A 259 -14.04 -16.04 8.31
N GLU A 260 -14.57 -16.23 7.11
CA GLU A 260 -14.00 -17.16 6.12
C GLU A 260 -12.67 -16.68 5.54
N LEU A 261 -12.50 -15.36 5.40
CA LEU A 261 -11.24 -14.76 4.95
C LEU A 261 -10.17 -14.81 6.04
N ASP A 262 -10.56 -14.61 7.30
CA ASP A 262 -9.65 -14.62 8.45
C ASP A 262 -9.33 -16.05 8.93
N ALA A 263 -10.22 -17.01 8.71
CA ALA A 263 -10.09 -18.38 9.22
C ALA A 263 -8.73 -19.06 8.95
N PRO A 264 -8.08 -18.89 7.78
CA PRO A 264 -6.76 -19.48 7.55
C PRO A 264 -5.60 -18.80 8.26
N PHE A 265 -5.81 -17.60 8.79
CA PHE A 265 -4.74 -16.70 9.17
C PHE A 265 -4.69 -16.42 10.67
N HIS A 266 -3.49 -16.06 11.11
CA HIS A 266 -3.24 -15.27 12.31
C HIS A 266 -3.17 -13.79 11.88
N THR A 267 -4.19 -13.01 12.22
CA THR A 267 -4.36 -11.63 11.71
C THR A 267 -3.28 -10.66 12.21
N ASP A 268 -2.70 -10.90 13.38
CA ASP A 268 -1.62 -10.05 13.89
C ASP A 268 -0.31 -10.19 13.09
N PRO A 269 0.19 -11.41 12.82
CA PRO A 269 1.26 -11.62 11.84
C PRO A 269 0.94 -11.08 10.45
N VAL A 270 -0.32 -11.21 9.97
CA VAL A 270 -0.73 -10.62 8.67
C VAL A 270 -0.56 -9.10 8.69
N PHE A 271 -1.01 -8.43 9.75
CA PHE A 271 -0.83 -6.99 9.88
C PHE A 271 0.66 -6.60 9.83
N TRP A 272 1.51 -7.25 10.60
CA TRP A 272 2.94 -6.96 10.59
C TRP A 272 3.60 -7.30 9.24
N HIS A 273 3.09 -8.30 8.53
CA HIS A 273 3.52 -8.60 7.17
C HIS A 273 3.11 -7.51 6.17
N LEU A 274 1.90 -6.93 6.29
CA LEU A 274 1.48 -5.76 5.51
C LEU A 274 2.42 -4.58 5.77
N VAL A 275 2.68 -4.31 7.04
CA VAL A 275 3.58 -3.24 7.47
C VAL A 275 4.98 -3.44 6.91
N ARG A 276 5.57 -4.63 7.06
CA ARG A 276 6.88 -4.98 6.49
C ARG A 276 6.92 -4.81 4.97
N THR A 277 5.87 -5.26 4.29
CA THR A 277 5.81 -5.26 2.82
C THR A 277 5.63 -3.87 2.24
N TYR A 278 4.75 -3.06 2.82
CA TYR A 278 4.33 -1.79 2.23
C TYR A 278 4.99 -0.57 2.86
N ILE A 279 5.47 -0.65 4.10
CA ILE A 279 6.09 0.46 4.82
C ILE A 279 7.56 0.16 5.12
N GLY A 280 7.87 -1.08 5.50
CA GLY A 280 9.18 -1.50 6.00
C GLY A 280 9.25 -1.33 7.51
N LEU A 281 9.54 -2.43 8.22
CA LEU A 281 9.70 -2.39 9.68
C LEU A 281 10.86 -1.48 10.09
N SER A 282 11.87 -1.37 9.23
CA SER A 282 13.02 -0.47 9.42
C SER A 282 12.65 1.01 9.48
N ARG A 283 11.42 1.37 9.06
CA ARG A 283 10.94 2.75 8.95
C ARG A 283 9.96 3.17 10.03
N ILE A 284 9.74 2.32 11.04
CA ILE A 284 8.74 2.56 12.07
C ILE A 284 9.43 2.87 13.38
N GLN A 285 8.89 3.85 14.09
CA GLN A 285 9.29 4.20 15.44
C GLN A 285 8.39 3.46 16.42
N VAL A 286 8.65 2.17 16.61
CA VAL A 286 7.92 1.37 17.60
C VAL A 286 8.65 1.43 18.92
N ASP A 287 7.99 1.88 19.99
CA ASP A 287 8.57 1.74 21.32
C ASP A 287 8.43 0.27 21.75
N GLN A 288 9.45 -0.29 22.41
CA GLN A 288 9.36 -1.68 22.88
C GLN A 288 8.14 -1.93 23.79
N SER A 289 7.63 -0.89 24.45
CA SER A 289 6.39 -0.92 25.22
C SER A 289 5.14 -1.23 24.39
N ASP A 290 5.15 -0.86 23.10
CA ASP A 290 4.03 -1.02 22.18
C ASP A 290 3.95 -2.46 21.65
N LEU A 291 4.99 -3.25 21.87
CA LEU A 291 5.12 -4.63 21.42
C LEU A 291 4.95 -5.61 22.58
N SER A 292 4.19 -6.67 22.33
CA SER A 292 4.19 -7.85 23.19
C SER A 292 5.60 -8.46 23.25
N PRO A 293 5.94 -9.20 24.33
CA PRO A 293 7.26 -9.83 24.44
C PRO A 293 7.62 -10.74 23.25
N GLN A 294 6.62 -11.40 22.64
CA GLN A 294 6.81 -12.24 21.47
C GLN A 294 7.08 -11.42 20.21
N GLU A 295 6.46 -10.24 20.07
CA GLU A 295 6.69 -9.36 18.92
C GLU A 295 8.07 -8.70 18.99
N ARG A 296 8.56 -8.31 20.18
CA ARG A 296 9.86 -7.60 20.32
C ARG A 296 11.03 -8.34 19.70
N SER A 297 11.22 -9.61 20.06
CA SER A 297 12.35 -10.41 19.57
C SER A 297 12.27 -10.65 18.06
N GLN A 298 11.05 -10.81 17.53
CA GLN A 298 10.83 -10.96 16.10
C GLN A 298 11.09 -9.66 15.33
N VAL A 299 10.76 -8.51 15.92
CA VAL A 299 10.86 -7.20 15.25
C VAL A 299 12.31 -6.74 15.17
N GLU A 300 13.13 -6.89 16.22
CA GLU A 300 14.51 -6.36 16.22
C GLU A 300 15.42 -7.00 15.16
N ASP A 301 15.47 -8.33 15.10
CA ASP A 301 16.31 -9.05 14.13
C ASP A 301 15.85 -8.81 12.69
N VAL A 302 14.53 -8.71 12.50
CA VAL A 302 13.93 -8.47 11.18
C VAL A 302 14.17 -7.03 10.74
N ILE A 303 14.09 -6.04 11.64
CA ILE A 303 14.38 -4.62 11.33
C ILE A 303 15.78 -4.47 10.75
N GLU A 304 16.77 -5.08 11.39
CA GLU A 304 18.17 -4.91 10.99
C GLU A 304 18.49 -5.71 9.72
N HIS A 305 17.85 -6.86 9.50
CA HIS A 305 17.87 -7.54 8.21
C HIS A 305 17.24 -6.68 7.09
N ASP A 306 16.02 -6.19 7.29
CA ASP A 306 15.29 -5.39 6.30
C ASP A 306 16.04 -4.10 5.96
N ARG A 307 16.65 -3.45 6.96
CA ARG A 307 17.50 -2.28 6.76
C ARG A 307 18.66 -2.57 5.79
N ARG A 308 19.35 -3.69 5.96
CA ARG A 308 20.46 -4.08 5.07
C ARG A 308 19.98 -4.31 3.64
N GLU A 309 18.85 -4.99 3.47
CA GLU A 309 18.26 -5.22 2.15
C GLU A 309 17.78 -3.92 1.49
N GLU A 310 17.19 -2.99 2.25
CA GLU A 310 16.84 -1.65 1.76
C GLU A 310 18.09 -0.87 1.31
N VAL A 311 19.17 -0.87 2.09
CA VAL A 311 20.44 -0.23 1.70
C VAL A 311 21.03 -0.86 0.45
N ARG A 312 20.98 -2.19 0.33
CA ARG A 312 21.45 -2.91 -0.86
C ARG A 312 20.62 -2.55 -2.09
N ALA A 313 19.29 -2.54 -1.95
CA ALA A 313 18.38 -2.15 -3.02
C ALA A 313 18.59 -0.69 -3.45
N ALA A 314 18.78 0.23 -2.50
CA ALA A 314 19.07 1.64 -2.75
C ALA A 314 20.35 1.82 -3.58
N LYS A 315 21.42 1.07 -3.27
CA LYS A 315 22.69 1.11 -4.02
C LYS A 315 22.53 0.55 -5.44
N ALA A 316 21.71 -0.48 -5.61
CA ALA A 316 21.43 -1.11 -6.91
C ALA A 316 20.37 -0.36 -7.74
N ALA A 317 19.68 0.62 -7.16
CA ALA A 317 18.58 1.30 -7.81
C ALA A 317 19.06 2.17 -9.00
N PRO A 318 18.36 2.10 -10.15
CA PRO A 318 18.52 3.05 -11.25
C PRO A 318 18.39 4.50 -10.77
N ALA A 319 19.04 5.44 -11.47
CA ALA A 319 19.06 6.85 -11.07
C ALA A 319 17.65 7.43 -10.84
N GLN A 320 16.70 7.10 -11.72
CA GLN A 320 15.31 7.54 -11.60
C GLN A 320 14.56 7.00 -10.37
N HIS A 321 15.07 5.97 -9.68
CA HIS A 321 14.42 5.35 -8.53
C HIS A 321 15.02 5.78 -7.19
N ARG A 322 16.17 6.46 -7.20
CA ARG A 322 16.92 6.79 -5.97
C ARG A 322 16.13 7.63 -4.97
N GLY A 323 15.25 8.51 -5.44
CA GLY A 323 14.38 9.33 -4.57
C GLY A 323 13.16 8.59 -3.98
N PHE A 324 13.03 7.28 -4.22
CA PHE A 324 11.97 6.43 -3.66
C PHE A 324 12.56 5.29 -2.84
N VAL A 325 13.73 4.79 -3.25
CA VAL A 325 14.52 3.80 -2.52
C VAL A 325 15.65 4.52 -1.80
N GLU A 326 15.29 5.48 -0.94
CA GLU A 326 16.27 6.13 -0.06
C GLU A 326 16.68 5.18 1.06
N GLN A 327 17.91 5.31 1.54
CA GLN A 327 18.33 4.54 2.71
C GLN A 327 17.43 4.92 3.89
N PRO A 328 16.88 3.93 4.62
CA PRO A 328 16.17 4.24 5.86
C PRO A 328 17.13 5.03 6.76
N PRO A 329 16.68 6.15 7.36
CA PRO A 329 17.57 6.94 8.19
C PRO A 329 18.04 6.07 9.38
N PRO A 330 19.25 6.33 9.91
CA PRO A 330 19.72 5.61 11.08
C PRO A 330 18.74 5.84 12.25
N PRO A 331 18.54 4.86 13.14
CA PRO A 331 17.76 5.07 14.34
C PRO A 331 18.36 6.25 15.12
N ALA A 332 17.50 7.07 15.74
CA ALA A 332 17.94 8.22 16.51
C ALA A 332 18.96 7.79 17.57
N ARG A 333 20.17 8.37 17.52
CA ARG A 333 21.24 8.10 18.51
C ARG A 333 20.78 8.64 19.86
N GLY A 334 20.13 7.80 20.66
CA GLY A 334 19.57 8.21 21.95
C GLY A 334 18.90 7.08 22.73
N ALA A 335 18.40 6.04 22.05
CA ALA A 335 18.07 4.78 22.70
C ALA A 335 19.38 4.00 22.91
N ALA A 336 20.09 4.27 24.01
CA ALA A 336 21.12 3.34 24.46
C ALA A 336 20.45 1.95 24.57
N PRO A 337 21.05 0.88 24.03
CA PRO A 337 20.49 -0.45 24.20
C PRO A 337 20.33 -0.68 25.69
N ALA A 338 19.11 -0.95 26.14
CA ALA A 338 18.86 -1.30 27.52
C ALA A 338 19.86 -2.41 27.88
N GLU A 339 20.76 -2.13 28.83
CA GLU A 339 21.74 -3.12 29.28
C GLU A 339 20.95 -4.38 29.65
N ARG A 340 21.24 -5.49 28.96
CA ARG A 340 20.59 -6.77 29.23
C ARG A 340 20.95 -7.16 30.66
N VAL A 341 20.02 -6.96 31.59
CA VAL A 341 20.12 -7.39 33.00
C VAL A 341 19.97 -8.91 33.08
#